data_AF-A0A026WXX3-F1
#
_entry.id   AF-A0A026WXX3-F1
#
_cell.length_a   1.000
_cell.length_b   1.000
_cell.length_c   1.000
_cell.angle_alpha   90.00
_cell.angle_beta   90.00
_cell.angle_gamma   90.00
#
_symmetry.space_group_name_H-M   'P 1'
#
loop_
_entity.id
_entity.type
_entity.pdbx_description
1 polymer ?
#
loop_
_entity_poly.entity_id
_entity_poly.type
_entity_poly.pdbx_seq_one_letter_code
_entity_poly.pdbx_strand_id
1 'polypeptide(L)'
;MKTALVLFALVAASTAFKIPNIGRGELAKELQDFADIIPEEEILGVTLQYLSEDVEFQKMIMYLQSAEFKELVRDVEALREIKTLMDYVHHAGVDIYYLVNILNDFIGLPRLTAPETFRIGEQITGGINGYFKDIEALIPVEEIKALYKKKLAESEVFRNFIAQLSSENFQNIVNKVYANQKFQTLLQHAKKAGVDLERIKDLLKKILNIDVPSNFVFYRNY
;
A
#
# COMPACT_ATOMS: atom_id res chain seq x y z
N MET A 1 -1.54 -11.26 14.61
CA MET A 1 -1.44 -11.27 13.12
C MET A 1 -1.06 -9.85 12.70
N LYS A 2 -0.36 -9.62 11.58
CA LYS A 2 0.10 -8.28 11.17
C LYS A 2 0.04 -8.21 9.66
N THR A 3 -1.07 -7.70 9.13
CA THR A 3 -1.32 -7.53 7.69
C THR A 3 -0.89 -6.13 7.25
N ALA A 4 0.41 -5.83 7.38
CA ALA A 4 1.00 -4.51 7.13
C ALA A 4 1.12 -4.10 5.64
N LEU A 5 0.75 -4.96 4.70
CA LEU A 5 1.02 -4.72 3.27
C LEU A 5 -0.13 -4.08 2.49
N VAL A 6 -1.36 -4.39 2.87
CA VAL A 6 -2.53 -3.66 2.33
C VAL A 6 -2.55 -2.24 2.92
N LEU A 7 -2.01 -2.08 4.13
CA LEU A 7 -1.93 -0.84 4.89
C LEU A 7 -1.13 0.27 4.17
N PHE A 8 0.00 0.01 3.51
CA PHE A 8 0.73 1.10 2.84
C PHE A 8 0.02 1.65 1.59
N ALA A 9 -0.70 0.81 0.85
CA ALA A 9 -1.54 1.26 -0.27
C ALA A 9 -2.82 1.94 0.25
N LEU A 10 -3.38 1.45 1.36
CA LEU A 10 -4.57 2.02 2.01
C LEU A 10 -4.30 3.35 2.70
N VAL A 11 -3.12 3.57 3.29
CA VAL A 11 -2.78 4.83 3.97
C VAL A 11 -2.58 5.98 2.97
N ALA A 12 -2.10 5.67 1.77
CA ALA A 12 -2.05 6.64 0.68
C ALA A 12 -3.43 6.86 0.02
N ALA A 13 -4.35 5.89 0.14
CA ALA A 13 -5.74 6.05 -0.28
C ALA A 13 -6.62 6.74 0.78
N SER A 14 -6.35 6.57 2.08
CA SER A 14 -7.20 7.09 3.17
C SER A 14 -7.02 8.59 3.44
N THR A 15 -5.94 9.17 2.93
CA THR A 15 -5.72 10.62 2.91
C THR A 15 -6.32 11.29 1.67
N ALA A 16 -6.69 10.51 0.66
CA ALA A 16 -7.53 10.96 -0.42
C ALA A 16 -9.01 10.79 0.01
N PHE A 17 -9.74 11.90 0.00
CA PHE A 17 -11.19 11.94 0.18
C PHE A 17 -11.88 10.74 -0.49
N LYS A 18 -12.75 10.02 0.25
CA LYS A 18 -13.61 8.87 -0.16
C LYS A 18 -13.00 8.00 -1.26
N ILE A 19 -12.68 6.73 -1.00
CA ILE A 19 -12.19 5.80 -2.03
C ILE A 19 -13.08 5.96 -3.27
N PRO A 20 -12.54 6.56 -4.35
CA PRO A 20 -13.36 6.90 -5.49
C PRO A 20 -13.80 5.60 -6.15
N ASN A 21 -14.85 5.67 -6.97
CA ASN A 21 -15.20 4.56 -7.83
C ASN A 21 -13.94 4.08 -8.58
N ILE A 22 -13.52 2.84 -8.32
CA ILE A 22 -12.23 2.26 -8.76
C ILE A 22 -12.24 1.99 -10.27
N GLY A 23 -13.39 2.13 -10.93
CA GLY A 23 -13.63 1.91 -12.34
C GLY A 23 -14.97 1.23 -12.56
N ARG A 24 -15.32 1.00 -13.83
CA ARG A 24 -16.63 0.43 -14.21
C ARG A 24 -16.57 -1.00 -14.75
N GLY A 25 -15.37 -1.56 -14.94
CA GLY A 25 -15.20 -2.92 -15.43
C GLY A 25 -15.38 -3.99 -14.35
N GLU A 26 -15.35 -5.24 -14.79
CA GLU A 26 -15.56 -6.39 -13.89
C GLU A 26 -14.48 -6.47 -12.81
N LEU A 27 -13.22 -6.21 -13.13
CA LEU A 27 -12.17 -6.18 -12.09
C LEU A 27 -12.38 -5.04 -11.11
N ALA A 28 -12.86 -3.87 -11.56
CA ALA A 28 -13.14 -2.77 -10.66
C ALA A 28 -14.25 -3.12 -9.66
N LYS A 29 -15.31 -3.82 -10.09
CA LYS A 29 -16.34 -4.35 -9.18
C LYS A 29 -15.75 -5.34 -8.17
N GLU A 30 -14.90 -6.24 -8.63
CA GLU A 30 -14.22 -7.20 -7.74
C GLU A 30 -13.39 -6.50 -6.65
N LEU A 31 -12.72 -5.40 -7.00
CA LEU A 31 -11.90 -4.62 -6.06
C LEU A 31 -12.73 -3.66 -5.19
N GLN A 32 -13.83 -3.13 -5.71
CA GLN A 32 -14.74 -2.25 -4.97
C GLN A 32 -15.33 -2.96 -3.75
N ASP A 33 -15.70 -4.23 -3.87
CA ASP A 33 -16.19 -5.02 -2.71
C ASP A 33 -15.17 -5.07 -1.56
N PHE A 34 -13.87 -4.99 -1.83
CA PHE A 34 -12.86 -4.88 -0.76
C PHE A 34 -12.77 -3.47 -0.20
N ALA A 35 -12.87 -2.45 -1.04
CA ALA A 35 -12.84 -1.05 -0.62
C ALA A 35 -14.03 -0.72 0.29
N ASP A 36 -15.22 -1.20 -0.06
CA ASP A 36 -16.47 -0.95 0.67
C ASP A 36 -16.47 -1.51 2.11
N ILE A 37 -15.58 -2.48 2.40
CA ILE A 37 -15.41 -3.08 3.72
C ILE A 37 -14.46 -2.25 4.61
N ILE A 38 -13.70 -1.33 4.02
CA ILE A 38 -12.71 -0.54 4.76
C ILE A 38 -13.42 0.62 5.49
N PRO A 39 -13.19 0.80 6.80
CA PRO A 39 -13.71 1.94 7.55
C PRO A 39 -12.88 3.21 7.25
N GLU A 40 -13.11 3.79 6.07
CA GLU A 40 -12.30 4.90 5.54
C GLU A 40 -12.29 6.13 6.45
N GLU A 41 -13.44 6.48 7.02
CA GLU A 41 -13.59 7.68 7.86
C GLU A 41 -12.83 7.53 9.19
N GLU A 42 -12.89 6.36 9.81
CA GLU A 42 -12.16 6.03 11.03
C GLU A 42 -10.65 6.01 10.78
N ILE A 43 -10.21 5.40 9.67
CA ILE A 43 -8.80 5.38 9.28
C ILE A 43 -8.29 6.80 9.06
N LEU A 44 -9.03 7.63 8.33
CA LEU A 44 -8.69 9.04 8.13
C LEU A 44 -8.59 9.78 9.47
N GLY A 45 -9.50 9.53 10.42
CA GLY A 45 -9.44 10.08 11.76
C GLY A 45 -8.13 9.75 12.48
N VAL A 46 -7.75 8.47 12.52
CA VAL A 46 -6.48 8.04 13.13
C VAL A 46 -5.28 8.66 12.40
N THR A 47 -5.27 8.67 11.06
CA THR A 47 -4.18 9.27 10.27
C THR A 47 -3.99 10.76 10.57
N LEU A 48 -5.09 11.52 10.65
CA LEU A 48 -5.04 12.95 10.97
C LEU A 48 -4.54 13.20 12.39
N GLN A 49 -4.93 12.36 13.35
CA GLN A 49 -4.43 12.45 14.72
C GLN A 49 -2.91 12.24 14.75
N TYR A 50 -2.42 11.15 14.16
CA TYR A 50 -0.98 10.88 14.04
C TYR A 50 -0.21 12.00 13.32
N LEU A 51 -0.78 12.56 12.25
CA LEU A 51 -0.16 13.67 11.55
C LEU A 51 -0.01 14.92 12.44
N SER A 52 -0.98 15.16 13.33
CA SER A 52 -0.97 16.31 14.23
C SER A 52 -0.14 16.11 15.50
N GLU A 53 -0.08 14.89 16.02
CA GLU A 53 0.43 14.61 17.38
C GLU A 53 1.74 13.80 17.39
N ASP A 54 2.11 13.10 16.32
CA ASP A 54 3.23 12.16 16.33
C ASP A 54 4.42 12.60 15.44
N VAL A 55 5.55 12.91 16.07
CA VAL A 55 6.76 13.40 15.39
C VAL A 55 7.42 12.35 14.51
N GLU A 56 7.36 11.07 14.88
CA GLU A 56 7.93 9.98 14.08
C GLU A 56 7.12 9.79 12.79
N PHE A 57 5.79 9.82 12.92
CA PHE A 57 4.87 9.76 11.80
C PHE A 57 5.04 10.97 10.87
N GLN A 58 5.15 12.19 11.41
CA GLN A 58 5.44 13.39 10.61
C GLN A 58 6.73 13.24 9.80
N LYS A 59 7.81 12.69 10.38
CA LYS A 59 9.07 12.44 9.66
C LYS A 59 8.91 11.41 8.55
N MET A 60 8.09 10.38 8.75
CA MET A 60 7.74 9.42 7.70
C MET A 60 7.06 10.14 6.53
N ILE A 61 6.06 10.98 6.81
CA ILE A 61 5.38 11.77 5.78
C ILE A 61 6.36 12.69 5.02
N MET A 62 7.26 13.37 5.74
CA MET A 62 8.31 14.18 5.09
C MET A 62 9.23 13.37 4.18
N TYR A 63 9.60 12.14 4.57
CA TYR A 63 10.40 11.26 3.72
C TYR A 63 9.64 10.83 2.47
N LEU A 64 8.36 10.46 2.59
CA LEU A 64 7.52 10.10 1.43
C LEU A 64 7.32 11.27 0.45
N GLN A 65 7.48 12.51 0.92
CA GLN A 65 7.42 13.72 0.08
C GLN A 65 8.77 14.13 -0.53
N SER A 66 9.86 13.48 -0.10
CA SER A 66 11.22 13.83 -0.49
C SER A 66 11.48 13.60 -1.99
N ALA A 67 12.45 14.32 -2.53
CA ALA A 67 12.92 14.10 -3.91
C ALA A 67 13.43 12.66 -4.10
N GLU A 68 14.06 12.07 -3.08
CA GLU A 68 14.53 10.69 -3.11
C GLU A 68 13.38 9.69 -3.32
N PHE A 69 12.29 9.82 -2.55
CA PHE A 69 11.14 8.94 -2.70
C PHE A 69 10.43 9.16 -4.04
N LYS A 70 10.30 10.41 -4.49
CA LYS A 70 9.73 10.73 -5.81
C LYS A 70 10.53 10.13 -6.96
N GLU A 71 11.86 10.14 -6.86
CA GLU A 71 12.72 9.48 -7.84
C GLU A 71 12.54 7.96 -7.83
N LEU A 72 12.42 7.35 -6.65
CA LEU A 72 12.09 5.92 -6.55
C LEU A 72 10.76 5.61 -7.26
N VAL A 73 9.70 6.39 -7.02
CA VAL A 73 8.40 6.20 -7.69
C VAL A 73 8.57 6.28 -9.21
N ARG A 74 9.27 7.30 -9.72
CA ARG A 74 9.53 7.45 -11.17
C ARG A 74 10.32 6.29 -11.75
N ASP A 75 11.35 5.81 -11.04
CA ASP A 75 12.16 4.66 -11.46
C ASP A 75 11.29 3.41 -11.62
N VAL A 76 10.36 3.20 -10.69
CA VAL A 76 9.42 2.07 -10.72
C VAL A 76 8.39 2.23 -11.85
N GLU A 77 7.76 3.39 -11.98
CA GLU A 77 6.80 3.67 -13.07
C GLU A 77 7.44 3.56 -14.47
N ALA A 78 8.74 3.81 -14.59
CA ALA A 78 9.47 3.68 -15.84
C ALA A 78 9.68 2.21 -16.27
N LEU A 79 9.54 1.24 -15.35
CA LEU A 79 9.72 -0.18 -15.67
C LEU A 79 8.70 -0.64 -16.71
N ARG A 80 9.19 -1.36 -17.72
CA ARG A 80 8.31 -1.96 -18.75
C ARG A 80 7.31 -2.92 -18.14
N GLU A 81 7.72 -3.69 -17.14
CA GLU A 81 6.87 -4.65 -16.45
C GLU A 81 5.72 -3.98 -15.68
N ILE A 82 5.95 -2.78 -15.12
CA ILE A 82 4.92 -1.98 -14.46
C ILE A 82 3.90 -1.49 -15.50
N LYS A 83 4.35 -1.00 -16.66
CA LYS A 83 3.45 -0.61 -17.74
C LYS A 83 2.58 -1.77 -18.22
N THR A 84 3.17 -2.95 -18.40
CA THR A 84 2.41 -4.18 -18.74
C THR A 84 1.32 -4.49 -17.70
N LEU A 85 1.65 -4.38 -16.41
CA LEU A 85 0.67 -4.61 -15.34
C LEU A 85 -0.43 -3.54 -15.33
N MET A 86 -0.06 -2.27 -15.47
CA MET A 86 -1.01 -1.16 -15.53
C MET A 86 -1.95 -1.28 -16.74
N ASP A 87 -1.42 -1.64 -17.91
CA ASP A 87 -2.20 -1.89 -19.10
C ASP A 87 -3.22 -3.01 -18.85
N TYR A 88 -2.80 -4.14 -18.27
CA TYR A 88 -3.72 -5.21 -17.90
C TYR A 88 -4.85 -4.71 -17.00
N VAL A 89 -4.51 -4.02 -15.91
CA VAL A 89 -5.48 -3.52 -14.92
C VAL A 89 -6.44 -2.52 -15.56
N HIS A 90 -5.94 -1.64 -16.42
CA HIS A 90 -6.74 -0.69 -17.17
C HIS A 90 -7.73 -1.39 -18.11
N HIS A 91 -7.28 -2.35 -18.91
CA HIS A 91 -8.14 -3.10 -19.83
C HIS A 91 -9.15 -4.00 -19.10
N ALA A 92 -8.84 -4.43 -17.86
CA ALA A 92 -9.78 -5.10 -16.97
C ALA A 92 -10.83 -4.14 -16.37
N GLY A 93 -10.73 -2.85 -16.69
CA GLY A 93 -11.70 -1.79 -16.45
C GLY A 93 -11.60 -1.11 -15.08
N VAL A 94 -10.40 -1.13 -14.50
CA VAL A 94 -10.00 -0.31 -13.35
C VAL A 94 -9.37 0.99 -13.88
N ASP A 95 -9.72 2.12 -13.27
CA ASP A 95 -9.17 3.43 -13.62
C ASP A 95 -7.78 3.64 -12.97
N ILE A 96 -6.85 2.71 -13.24
CA ILE A 96 -5.56 2.63 -12.54
C ILE A 96 -4.69 3.88 -12.71
N TYR A 97 -4.71 4.53 -13.86
CA TYR A 97 -3.99 5.79 -14.08
C TYR A 97 -4.54 6.93 -13.22
N TYR A 98 -5.86 6.97 -13.02
CA TYR A 98 -6.48 7.94 -12.12
C TYR A 98 -6.07 7.69 -10.67
N LEU A 99 -6.09 6.43 -10.23
CA LEU A 99 -5.65 6.05 -8.88
C LEU A 99 -4.17 6.35 -8.63
N VAL A 100 -3.30 6.05 -9.60
CA VAL A 100 -1.86 6.36 -9.51
C VAL A 100 -1.63 7.88 -9.47
N ASN A 101 -2.41 8.66 -10.23
CA ASN A 101 -2.29 10.12 -10.20
C ASN A 101 -2.72 10.72 -8.86
N ILE A 102 -3.76 10.18 -8.21
CA ILE A 102 -4.11 10.58 -6.83
C ILE A 102 -2.93 10.35 -5.87
N LEU A 103 -2.26 9.20 -5.99
CA LEU A 103 -1.06 8.91 -5.19
C LEU A 103 0.10 9.86 -5.51
N ASN A 104 0.29 10.21 -6.78
CA ASN A 104 1.31 11.16 -7.23
C ASN A 104 1.03 12.59 -6.78
N ASP A 105 -0.24 12.98 -6.69
CA ASP A 105 -0.66 14.26 -6.11
C ASP A 105 -0.46 14.25 -4.58
N PHE A 106 -0.75 13.12 -3.91
CA PHE A 106 -0.55 12.95 -2.47
C PHE A 106 0.91 13.15 -2.03
N ILE A 107 1.88 12.64 -2.79
CA ILE A 107 3.31 12.84 -2.51
C ILE A 107 3.79 14.29 -2.73
N GLY A 108 2.88 15.24 -3.06
CA GLY A 108 3.13 16.67 -3.27
C GLY A 108 2.26 17.67 -2.45
N LEU A 109 1.69 17.33 -1.30
CA LEU A 109 0.61 18.11 -0.64
C LEU A 109 1.00 19.32 0.27
N PRO A 110 0.16 20.39 0.31
CA PRO A 110 -0.16 21.21 1.49
C PRO A 110 -1.56 20.91 2.10
N ARG A 111 -1.83 21.55 3.26
CA ARG A 111 -2.59 21.08 4.45
C ARG A 111 -3.92 20.33 4.25
N LEU A 112 -4.04 19.25 5.01
CA LEU A 112 -5.30 18.64 5.45
C LEU A 112 -6.04 19.60 6.40
N THR A 113 -7.30 19.90 6.10
CA THR A 113 -8.27 20.42 7.07
C THR A 113 -9.00 19.24 7.68
N ALA A 114 -8.94 19.11 9.01
CA ALA A 114 -9.66 18.06 9.72
C ALA A 114 -11.17 18.15 9.42
N PRO A 115 -11.86 17.02 9.12
CA PRO A 115 -13.31 16.99 9.02
C PRO A 115 -13.95 17.47 10.33
N GLU A 116 -15.09 18.17 10.25
CA GLU A 116 -15.80 18.68 11.44
C GLU A 116 -16.27 17.56 12.40
N THR A 117 -16.35 16.32 11.91
CA THR A 117 -16.70 15.11 12.67
C THR A 117 -15.52 14.45 13.37
N PHE A 118 -14.33 15.08 13.41
CA PHE A 118 -13.14 14.56 14.08
C PHE A 118 -13.42 14.29 15.56
N ARG A 119 -13.70 13.02 15.88
CA ARG A 119 -13.85 12.55 17.25
C ARG A 119 -12.47 12.17 17.76
N ILE A 120 -11.95 12.95 18.71
CA ILE A 120 -10.79 12.59 19.53
C ILE A 120 -11.22 11.38 20.36
N GLY A 121 -10.99 10.20 19.81
CA GLY A 121 -11.72 8.99 20.20
C GLY A 121 -10.86 7.76 20.30
N GLU A 122 -9.57 7.91 20.62
CA GLU A 122 -8.69 6.93 21.27
C GLU A 122 -7.28 7.57 21.41
N GLN A 123 -6.50 7.17 22.42
CA GLN A 123 -5.11 7.63 22.50
C GLN A 123 -4.29 6.86 21.46
N ILE A 124 -3.64 7.57 20.55
CA ILE A 124 -2.72 6.96 19.59
C ILE A 124 -1.64 6.18 20.33
N THR A 125 -1.28 4.99 19.82
CA THR A 125 -0.26 4.15 20.46
C THR A 125 1.17 4.63 20.21
N GLY A 126 1.34 5.64 19.35
CA GLY A 126 2.59 6.37 19.11
C GLY A 126 3.59 5.65 18.19
N GLY A 127 4.37 6.43 17.45
CA GLY A 127 5.35 5.97 16.47
C GLY A 127 4.73 5.35 15.22
N ILE A 128 5.57 5.05 14.22
CA ILE A 128 5.13 4.42 12.96
C ILE A 128 4.53 3.03 13.22
N ASN A 129 5.10 2.29 14.16
CA ASN A 129 4.58 0.99 14.59
C ASN A 129 3.24 1.07 15.31
N GLY A 130 3.02 2.13 16.11
CA GLY A 130 1.72 2.35 16.73
C GLY A 130 0.65 2.65 15.69
N TYR A 131 0.99 3.50 14.71
CA TYR A 131 0.07 3.82 13.61
C TYR A 131 -0.42 2.56 12.90
N PHE A 132 0.47 1.62 12.57
CA PHE A 132 0.06 0.36 11.96
C PHE A 132 -0.86 -0.49 12.85
N LYS A 133 -0.66 -0.48 14.17
CA LYS A 133 -1.54 -1.22 15.10
C LYS A 133 -2.91 -0.59 15.16
N ASP A 134 -2.97 0.74 15.23
CA ASP A 134 -4.22 1.48 15.38
C ASP A 134 -5.06 1.34 14.09
N ILE A 135 -4.45 1.41 12.90
CA ILE A 135 -5.17 1.11 11.66
C ILE A 135 -5.53 -0.38 11.55
N GLU A 136 -4.63 -1.31 11.95
CA GLU A 136 -4.95 -2.75 11.92
C GLU A 136 -6.15 -3.11 12.81
N ALA A 137 -6.36 -2.40 13.92
CA ALA A 137 -7.51 -2.60 14.80
C ALA A 137 -8.85 -2.20 14.16
N LEU A 138 -8.82 -1.25 13.20
CA LEU A 138 -10.00 -0.82 12.46
C LEU A 138 -10.33 -1.77 11.31
N ILE A 139 -9.32 -2.36 10.68
CA ILE A 139 -9.51 -3.18 9.49
C ILE A 139 -10.23 -4.50 9.85
N PRO A 140 -11.36 -4.84 9.20
CA PRO A 140 -12.05 -6.12 9.41
C PRO A 140 -11.33 -7.27 8.68
N VAL A 141 -10.18 -7.68 9.24
CA VAL A 141 -9.25 -8.64 8.63
C VAL A 141 -9.92 -9.97 8.26
N GLU A 142 -10.82 -10.48 9.09
CA GLU A 142 -11.49 -11.76 8.81
C GLU A 142 -12.52 -11.65 7.68
N GLU A 143 -13.18 -10.50 7.53
CA GLU A 143 -14.09 -10.24 6.41
C GLU A 143 -13.31 -10.13 5.10
N ILE A 144 -12.18 -9.41 5.09
CA ILE A 144 -11.30 -9.33 3.93
C ILE A 144 -10.80 -10.71 3.51
N LYS A 145 -10.40 -11.57 4.47
CA LYS A 145 -9.96 -12.94 4.17
C LYS A 145 -11.09 -13.79 3.64
N ALA A 146 -12.29 -13.67 4.19
CA ALA A 146 -13.46 -14.40 3.73
C ALA A 146 -13.80 -13.98 2.28
N LEU A 147 -13.82 -12.68 2.01
CA LEU A 147 -14.06 -12.12 0.68
C LEU A 147 -13.00 -12.58 -0.32
N TYR A 148 -11.72 -12.54 0.05
CA TYR A 148 -10.61 -13.04 -0.76
C TYR A 148 -10.80 -14.51 -1.15
N LYS A 149 -11.07 -15.38 -0.17
CA LYS A 149 -11.28 -16.82 -0.42
C LYS A 149 -12.49 -17.06 -1.32
N LYS A 150 -13.59 -16.35 -1.06
CA LYS A 150 -14.82 -16.45 -1.85
C LYS A 150 -14.56 -16.05 -3.31
N LYS A 151 -13.98 -14.88 -3.55
CA LYS A 151 -13.69 -14.39 -4.90
C LYS A 151 -12.68 -15.28 -5.62
N LEU A 152 -11.68 -15.82 -4.93
CA LEU A 152 -10.74 -16.78 -5.54
C LEU A 152 -11.46 -18.07 -5.98
N ALA A 153 -12.43 -18.56 -5.21
CA ALA A 153 -13.21 -19.75 -5.56
C ALA A 153 -14.23 -19.49 -6.67
N GLU A 154 -14.89 -18.33 -6.67
CA GLU A 154 -16.10 -18.08 -7.47
C GLU A 154 -15.85 -17.21 -8.70
N SER A 155 -14.90 -16.27 -8.65
CA SER A 155 -14.67 -15.28 -9.72
C SER A 155 -13.46 -15.60 -10.58
N GLU A 156 -13.69 -15.83 -11.87
CA GLU A 156 -12.61 -15.98 -12.85
C GLU A 156 -11.82 -14.69 -13.03
N VAL A 157 -12.50 -13.54 -13.02
CA VAL A 157 -11.87 -12.22 -13.15
C VAL A 157 -10.88 -12.01 -12.01
N PHE A 158 -11.30 -12.31 -10.77
CA PHE A 158 -10.43 -12.18 -9.61
C PHE A 158 -9.27 -13.19 -9.62
N ARG A 159 -9.52 -14.46 -10.01
CA ARG A 159 -8.43 -15.44 -10.20
C ARG A 159 -7.40 -14.99 -11.22
N ASN A 160 -7.84 -14.44 -12.36
CA ASN A 160 -6.96 -13.94 -13.40
C ASN A 160 -6.12 -12.77 -12.90
N PHE A 161 -6.69 -11.88 -12.09
CA PHE A 161 -5.95 -10.81 -11.43
C PHE A 161 -4.89 -11.35 -10.46
N ILE A 162 -5.24 -12.31 -9.59
CA ILE A 162 -4.27 -12.95 -8.69
C ILE A 162 -3.16 -13.66 -9.47
N ALA A 163 -3.49 -14.31 -10.59
CA ALA A 163 -2.50 -14.90 -11.49
C ALA A 163 -1.53 -13.86 -12.07
N GLN A 164 -2.00 -12.66 -12.43
CA GLN A 164 -1.11 -11.57 -12.84
C GLN A 164 -0.16 -11.14 -11.72
N LEU A 165 -0.66 -11.04 -10.48
CA LEU A 165 0.16 -10.71 -9.31
C LEU A 165 1.10 -11.85 -8.87
N SER A 166 0.93 -13.05 -9.42
CA SER A 166 1.77 -14.23 -9.15
C SER A 166 2.64 -14.59 -10.35
N SER A 167 2.63 -13.75 -11.40
CA SER A 167 3.30 -14.00 -12.68
C SER A 167 4.80 -13.71 -12.62
N GLU A 168 5.54 -14.25 -13.60
CA GLU A 168 6.95 -13.89 -13.80
C GLU A 168 7.15 -12.39 -14.05
N ASN A 169 6.20 -11.73 -14.73
CA ASN A 169 6.24 -10.28 -14.91
C ASN A 169 6.22 -9.56 -13.55
N PHE A 170 5.33 -9.97 -12.65
CA PHE A 170 5.26 -9.40 -11.30
C PHE A 170 6.49 -9.73 -10.45
N GLN A 171 7.00 -10.96 -10.53
CA GLN A 171 8.27 -11.33 -9.89
C GLN A 171 9.44 -10.45 -10.37
N ASN A 172 9.48 -10.11 -11.66
CA ASN A 172 10.50 -9.21 -12.22
C ASN A 172 10.35 -7.78 -11.71
N ILE A 173 9.13 -7.28 -11.52
CA ILE A 173 8.89 -5.99 -10.85
C ILE A 173 9.52 -6.05 -9.45
N VAL A 174 9.16 -7.06 -8.66
CA VAL A 174 9.66 -7.22 -7.29
C VAL A 174 11.18 -7.26 -7.26
N ASN A 175 11.81 -8.06 -8.12
CA ASN A 175 13.27 -8.15 -8.18
C ASN A 175 13.94 -6.80 -8.50
N LYS A 176 13.42 -6.06 -9.49
CA LYS A 176 13.98 -4.76 -9.89
C LYS A 176 13.77 -3.67 -8.84
N VAL A 177 12.59 -3.63 -8.21
CA VAL A 177 12.30 -2.72 -7.11
C VAL A 177 13.23 -3.01 -5.93
N TYR A 178 13.40 -4.29 -5.56
CA TYR A 178 14.32 -4.69 -4.51
C TYR A 178 15.79 -4.41 -4.84
N ALA A 179 16.19 -4.42 -6.12
CA ALA A 179 17.53 -4.02 -6.52
C ALA A 179 17.76 -2.50 -6.49
N ASN A 180 16.70 -1.67 -6.41
CA ASN A 180 16.82 -0.22 -6.40
C ASN A 180 17.37 0.28 -5.04
N GLN A 181 18.45 1.07 -5.07
CA GLN A 181 19.11 1.55 -3.86
C GLN A 181 18.22 2.46 -3.01
N LYS A 182 17.34 3.27 -3.61
CA LYS A 182 16.39 4.14 -2.89
C LYS A 182 15.33 3.31 -2.18
N PHE A 183 14.92 2.20 -2.79
CA PHE A 183 14.03 1.25 -2.14
C PHE A 183 14.72 0.56 -0.96
N GLN A 184 16.00 0.22 -1.08
CA GLN A 184 16.78 -0.28 0.05
C GLN A 184 16.88 0.75 1.19
N THR A 185 17.02 2.04 0.89
CA THR A 185 16.94 3.12 1.89
C THR A 185 15.58 3.13 2.59
N LEU A 186 14.48 3.06 1.83
CA LEU A 186 13.13 2.98 2.38
C LEU A 186 12.97 1.77 3.33
N LEU A 187 13.46 0.58 2.95
CA LEU A 187 13.42 -0.61 3.80
C LEU A 187 14.24 -0.41 5.09
N GLN A 188 15.38 0.28 5.03
CA GLN A 188 16.15 0.60 6.23
C GLN A 188 15.39 1.56 7.16
N HIS A 189 14.70 2.56 6.63
CA HIS A 189 13.83 3.45 7.42
C HIS A 189 12.70 2.67 8.08
N ALA A 190 12.00 1.82 7.32
CA ALA A 190 10.94 0.96 7.84
C ALA A 190 11.45 0.02 8.95
N LYS A 191 12.62 -0.60 8.78
CA LYS A 191 13.22 -1.45 9.82
C LYS A 191 13.57 -0.67 11.08
N LYS A 192 14.13 0.54 10.95
CA LYS A 192 14.44 1.41 12.10
C LYS A 192 13.18 1.85 12.85
N ALA A 193 12.09 2.06 12.12
CA ALA A 193 10.75 2.31 12.66
C ALA A 193 10.09 1.06 13.29
N GLY A 194 10.77 -0.09 13.25
CA GLY A 194 10.34 -1.34 13.84
C GLY A 194 9.33 -2.14 12.99
N VAL A 195 9.20 -1.82 11.70
CA VAL A 195 8.38 -2.59 10.76
C VAL A 195 8.96 -3.98 10.55
N ASP A 196 8.10 -4.99 10.63
CA ASP A 196 8.44 -6.41 10.54
C ASP A 196 8.55 -6.86 9.07
N LEU A 197 9.69 -6.56 8.45
CA LEU A 197 9.92 -6.80 7.02
C LEU A 197 9.95 -8.28 6.63
N GLU A 198 10.38 -9.18 7.51
CA GLU A 198 10.41 -10.63 7.20
C GLU A 198 8.99 -11.19 7.13
N ARG A 199 8.13 -10.78 8.07
CA ARG A 199 6.71 -11.15 8.02
C ARG A 199 6.01 -10.65 6.75
N ILE A 200 6.37 -9.47 6.27
CA ILE A 200 5.89 -8.92 5.00
C ILE A 200 6.26 -9.85 3.84
N LYS A 201 7.50 -10.34 3.80
CA LYS A 201 7.93 -11.31 2.78
C LYS A 201 7.15 -12.62 2.86
N ASP A 202 6.98 -13.15 4.06
CA ASP A 202 6.22 -14.40 4.28
C ASP A 202 4.79 -14.28 3.76
N LEU A 203 4.15 -13.12 3.96
CA LEU A 203 2.81 -12.86 3.46
C LEU A 203 2.77 -12.79 1.93
N LEU A 204 3.70 -12.07 1.30
CA LEU A 204 3.79 -11.99 -0.16
C LEU A 204 4.02 -13.38 -0.77
N LYS A 205 4.89 -14.20 -0.16
CA LYS A 205 5.11 -15.57 -0.59
C LYS A 205 3.87 -16.42 -0.41
N LYS A 206 3.19 -16.33 0.73
CA LYS A 206 2.00 -17.15 1.03
C LYS A 206 0.80 -16.81 0.15
N ILE A 207 0.59 -15.53 -0.14
CA ILE A 207 -0.61 -15.05 -0.85
C ILE A 207 -0.41 -15.07 -2.36
N LEU A 208 0.76 -14.65 -2.84
CA LEU A 208 1.04 -14.42 -4.27
C LEU A 208 2.09 -15.38 -4.83
N ASN A 209 2.61 -16.30 -4.03
CA ASN A 209 3.73 -17.19 -4.42
C ASN A 209 5.01 -16.46 -4.87
N ILE A 210 5.16 -15.19 -4.51
CA ILE A 210 6.30 -14.34 -4.88
C ILE A 210 7.49 -14.57 -3.96
N ASP A 211 8.66 -14.76 -4.55
CA ASP A 211 9.93 -14.84 -3.85
C ASP A 211 10.50 -13.45 -3.64
N VAL A 212 10.41 -12.94 -2.42
CA VAL A 212 10.97 -11.64 -2.10
C VAL A 212 12.46 -11.78 -1.78
N PRO A 213 13.36 -11.05 -2.47
CA PRO A 213 14.79 -11.12 -2.19
C PRO A 213 15.10 -10.82 -0.72
N SER A 214 15.97 -11.63 -0.11
CA SER A 214 16.48 -11.37 1.24
C SER A 214 17.21 -10.03 1.28
N ASN A 215 16.95 -9.22 2.31
CA ASN A 215 17.40 -7.82 2.40
C ASN A 215 18.90 -7.71 2.73
N PHE A 216 19.82 -8.37 2.00
CA PHE A 216 21.25 -8.15 2.19
C PHE A 216 22.04 -8.50 0.93
N VAL A 217 22.16 -7.53 0.02
CA VAL A 217 23.44 -7.34 -0.68
C VAL A 217 24.13 -6.19 0.03
N PHE A 218 24.77 -6.49 1.16
CA PHE A 218 25.85 -5.62 1.58
C PHE A 218 26.90 -5.68 0.46
N TYR A 219 27.20 -4.51 -0.10
CA TYR A 219 28.54 -4.21 -0.58
C TYR A 219 29.52 -4.75 0.47
N ARG A 220 30.13 -5.91 0.18
CA ARG A 220 31.43 -6.22 0.76
C ARG A 220 32.37 -5.20 0.14
N ASN A 221 32.79 -4.23 0.95
CA ASN A 221 33.83 -3.27 0.62
C ASN A 221 34.98 -3.96 -0.13
N TYR A 222 35.36 -3.40 -1.29
CA TYR A 222 36.74 -3.00 -1.60
C TYR A 222 36.68 -1.80 -2.53
#